data_AF-A0A8J3BYY4-F1
#
_entry.id   AF-A0A8J3BYY4-F1
#
_cell.length_a   1.000
_cell.length_b   1.000
_cell.length_c   1.000
_cell.angle_alpha   90.00
_cell.angle_beta   90.00
_cell.angle_gamma   90.00
#
_symmetry.space_group_name_H-M   'P 1'
#
loop_
_entity.id
_entity.type
_entity.pdbx_description
1 polymer ?
#
loop_
_entity_poly.entity_id
_entity_poly.type
_entity_poly.pdbx_seq_one_letter_code
_entity_poly.pdbx_strand_id
1 'polypeptide(L)'
;MELLAAVGDSATDPMPVVIETPRGLLVAVLRSTGRRVYSINPMAVARYRERLTVSRKKSDHVDAMVLANILRTDAHVHRALPQDSELVRAIAVLARAHQDATWRRTRASNELRSLLREFYPAFLDTFVGRRGI
;
A
#
# COMPACT_ATOMS: atom_id res chain seq x y z
N MET A 1 -8.62 9.20 18.87
CA MET A 1 -7.88 10.42 19.26
C MET A 1 -7.49 10.36 20.74
N GLU A 2 -8.36 9.89 21.63
CA GLU A 2 -8.08 9.77 23.08
C GLU A 2 -6.85 8.92 23.43
N LEU A 3 -6.66 7.77 22.76
CA LEU A 3 -5.48 6.90 22.95
C LEU A 3 -4.15 7.58 22.60
N LEU A 4 -4.12 8.40 21.55
CA LEU A 4 -2.92 9.11 21.09
C LEU A 4 -2.63 10.30 22.01
N ALA A 5 -3.66 11.04 22.43
CA ALA A 5 -3.52 12.14 23.37
C ALA A 5 -2.93 11.68 24.71
N ALA A 6 -3.33 10.50 25.20
CA ALA A 6 -2.80 9.91 26.43
C ALA A 6 -1.28 9.61 26.39
N VAL A 7 -0.69 9.50 25.20
CA VAL A 7 0.75 9.23 25.01
C VAL A 7 1.51 10.45 24.46
N GLY A 8 0.90 11.64 24.50
CA GLY A 8 1.55 12.90 24.15
C GLY A 8 1.27 13.43 22.74
N ASP A 9 0.37 12.82 21.96
CA ASP A 9 -0.08 13.39 20.67
C ASP A 9 -0.85 14.68 20.93
N SER A 10 -0.40 15.77 20.31
CA SER A 10 -1.06 17.08 20.41
C SER A 10 -1.17 17.76 19.06
N ALA A 11 -2.02 18.78 18.96
CA ALA A 11 -2.12 19.57 17.73
C ALA A 11 -0.82 20.33 17.41
N THR A 12 -0.04 20.71 18.43
CA THR A 12 1.22 21.45 18.31
C THR A 12 2.44 20.55 18.11
N ASP A 13 2.37 19.30 18.58
CA ASP A 13 3.39 18.28 18.39
C ASP A 13 2.72 16.94 18.04
N PRO A 14 2.31 16.77 16.77
CA PRO A 14 1.63 15.56 16.36
C PRO A 14 2.60 14.39 16.24
N MET A 15 2.26 13.28 16.88
CA MET A 15 3.05 12.06 16.84
C MET A 15 3.19 11.55 15.40
N PRO A 16 4.44 11.28 14.96
CA PRO A 16 4.68 10.75 13.64
C PRO A 16 4.17 9.30 13.54
N VAL A 17 3.68 8.92 12.38
CA VAL A 17 3.08 7.61 12.13
C VAL A 17 3.88 6.85 11.09
N VAL A 18 4.00 5.55 11.30
CA VAL A 18 4.69 4.62 10.42
C VAL A 18 3.69 3.56 9.94
N ILE A 19 3.72 3.25 8.65
CA ILE A 19 2.81 2.30 7.99
C ILE A 19 3.55 1.57 6.87
N GLU A 20 3.04 0.41 6.46
CA GLU A 20 3.69 -0.40 5.41
C GLU A 20 3.27 -0.03 3.98
N THR A 21 2.33 0.91 3.84
CA THR A 21 1.81 1.35 2.54
C THR A 21 1.86 2.87 2.42
N PRO A 22 2.28 3.42 1.28
CA PRO A 22 2.20 4.86 1.03
C PRO A 22 0.80 5.30 0.55
N ARG A 23 -0.19 4.40 0.50
CA ARG A 23 -1.48 4.62 -0.18
C ARG A 23 -2.67 4.10 0.64
N GLY A 24 -3.86 4.59 0.30
CA GLY A 24 -5.14 4.18 0.87
C GLY A 24 -5.82 5.27 1.68
N LEU A 25 -7.09 5.06 2.05
CA LEU A 25 -7.90 6.02 2.79
C LEU A 25 -7.25 6.40 4.14
N LEU A 26 -6.73 5.40 4.87
CA LEU A 26 -6.04 5.64 6.13
C LEU A 26 -4.84 6.59 5.96
N VAL A 27 -4.01 6.39 4.92
CA VAL A 27 -2.87 7.27 4.66
C VAL A 27 -3.34 8.68 4.31
N ALA A 28 -4.42 8.82 3.54
CA ALA A 28 -4.98 10.12 3.20
C ALA A 28 -5.46 10.87 4.46
N VAL A 29 -6.17 10.19 5.36
CA VAL A 29 -6.63 10.75 6.64
C VAL A 29 -5.46 11.12 7.55
N LEU A 30 -4.46 10.24 7.67
CA LEU A 30 -3.27 10.55 8.49
C LEU A 30 -2.56 11.79 7.97
N ARG A 31 -2.37 11.91 6.64
CA ARG A 31 -1.74 13.09 6.04
C ARG A 31 -2.55 14.36 6.22
N SER A 32 -3.89 14.30 6.22
CA SER A 32 -4.72 15.49 6.44
C SER A 32 -4.64 16.03 7.87
N THR A 33 -4.12 15.25 8.83
CA THR A 33 -3.88 15.73 10.20
C THR A 33 -2.58 16.55 10.35
N GLY A 34 -1.78 16.70 9.29
CA GLY A 34 -0.50 17.44 9.34
C GLY A 34 0.66 16.67 9.99
N ARG A 35 0.42 15.48 10.55
CA ARG A 35 1.47 14.64 11.14
C ARG A 35 2.41 14.06 10.08
N ARG A 36 3.66 13.82 10.46
CA ARG A 36 4.62 13.13 9.58
C ARG A 36 4.21 11.66 9.43
N VAL A 37 4.13 11.19 8.18
CA VAL A 37 3.80 9.80 7.88
C VAL A 37 4.99 9.15 7.16
N TYR A 38 5.42 7.98 7.60
CA TYR A 38 6.51 7.21 7.03
C TYR A 38 5.95 5.93 6.44
N SER A 39 6.18 5.69 5.15
CA SER A 39 5.87 4.40 4.53
C SER A 39 7.13 3.53 4.48
N ILE A 40 7.11 2.40 5.17
CA ILE A 40 8.22 1.45 5.18
C ILE A 40 7.85 0.28 4.27
N ASN A 41 8.77 -0.14 3.40
CA ASN A 41 8.55 -1.30 2.55
C ASN A 41 8.32 -2.56 3.44
N PRO A 42 7.27 -3.36 3.21
CA PRO A 42 7.02 -4.59 3.99
C PRO A 42 8.22 -5.53 4.07
N MET A 43 9.04 -5.63 3.01
CA MET A 43 10.27 -6.41 3.02
C MET A 43 11.33 -5.84 3.98
N ALA A 44 11.40 -4.50 4.10
CA ALA A 44 12.29 -3.87 5.08
C ALA A 44 11.78 -4.15 6.50
N VAL A 45 10.47 -4.04 6.74
CA VAL A 45 9.85 -4.39 8.05
C VAL A 45 10.16 -5.84 8.43
N ALA A 46 10.07 -6.77 7.49
CA ALA A 46 10.44 -8.17 7.73
C ALA A 46 11.91 -8.33 8.17
N ARG A 47 12.85 -7.62 7.52
CA ARG A 47 14.27 -7.62 7.91
C ARG A 47 14.51 -7.01 9.29
N TYR A 48 13.79 -5.93 9.63
CA TYR A 48 13.83 -5.35 10.98
C TYR A 48 13.27 -6.31 12.03
N ARG A 49 12.19 -7.01 11.69
CA ARG A 49 11.57 -8.01 12.56
C ARG A 49 12.52 -9.15 12.89
N GLU A 50 13.24 -9.67 11.90
CA GLU A 50 14.24 -10.73 12.09
C GLU A 50 15.36 -10.34 13.08
N ARG A 51 15.65 -9.05 13.25
CA ARG A 51 16.60 -8.57 14.28
C ARG A 51 16.04 -8.61 15.70
N LEU A 52 14.72 -8.53 15.85
CA LEU A 52 14.04 -8.37 17.13
C LEU A 52 13.40 -9.65 17.66
N THR A 53 13.08 -10.61 16.78
CA THR A 53 12.51 -11.90 17.16
C THR A 53 13.03 -13.02 16.27
N VAL A 54 13.37 -14.15 16.90
CA VAL A 54 13.77 -15.39 16.22
C VAL A 54 12.54 -16.22 15.83
N SER A 55 11.40 -15.98 16.47
CA SER A 55 10.16 -16.72 16.21
C SER A 55 9.38 -16.12 15.04
N ARG A 56 9.00 -16.97 14.08
CA ARG A 56 8.14 -16.59 12.94
C ARG A 56 6.65 -16.50 13.28
N LYS A 57 6.27 -16.57 14.57
CA LYS A 57 4.87 -16.45 14.97
C LYS A 57 4.39 -15.03 14.66
N LYS A 58 3.37 -14.92 13.79
CA LYS A 58 2.74 -13.65 13.43
C LYS A 58 2.01 -13.08 14.66
N SER A 59 2.23 -11.80 14.96
CA SER A 59 1.56 -11.07 16.04
C SER A 59 1.47 -9.60 15.68
N ASP A 60 0.25 -9.06 15.56
CA ASP A 60 0.04 -7.66 15.17
C ASP A 60 0.64 -6.68 16.19
N HIS A 61 0.69 -7.06 17.47
CA HIS A 61 1.36 -6.27 18.50
C HIS A 61 2.86 -6.18 18.27
N VAL A 62 3.50 -7.30 17.92
CA VAL A 62 4.93 -7.33 17.58
C VAL A 62 5.18 -6.51 16.31
N ASP A 63 4.31 -6.61 15.32
CA ASP A 63 4.43 -5.87 14.06
C ASP A 63 4.34 -4.36 14.30
N ALA A 64 3.40 -3.91 15.13
CA ALA A 64 3.31 -2.51 15.55
C ALA A 64 4.54 -2.04 16.33
N MET A 65 5.06 -2.86 17.25
CA MET A 65 6.27 -2.56 18.01
C MET A 65 7.51 -2.47 17.12
N VAL A 66 7.64 -3.33 16.11
CA VAL A 66 8.73 -3.29 15.11
C VAL A 66 8.67 -1.96 14.37
N LEU A 67 7.51 -1.60 13.84
CA LEU A 67 7.33 -0.33 13.13
C LEU A 67 7.65 0.88 14.01
N ALA A 68 7.12 0.90 15.24
CA ALA A 68 7.38 1.98 16.19
C ALA A 68 8.88 2.12 16.52
N ASN A 69 9.58 0.99 16.69
CA ASN A 69 11.02 0.96 16.93
C ASN A 69 11.83 1.46 15.73
N ILE A 70 11.46 1.10 14.50
CA ILE A 70 12.09 1.64 13.29
C ILE A 70 12.03 3.17 13.31
N LEU A 71 10.86 3.75 13.61
CA LEU A 71 10.74 5.19 13.65
C LEU A 71 11.50 5.81 14.83
N ARG A 72 11.51 5.13 15.99
CA ARG A 72 12.20 5.61 17.20
C ARG A 72 13.72 5.70 17.02
N THR A 73 14.35 4.74 16.35
CA THR A 73 15.83 4.66 16.24
C THR A 73 16.33 5.13 14.87
N ASP A 74 15.57 4.85 13.82
CA ASP A 74 16.03 4.90 12.44
C ASP A 74 15.22 5.92 11.61
N ALA A 75 14.48 6.84 12.25
CA ALA A 75 13.74 7.89 11.53
C ALA A 75 14.60 8.66 10.52
N HIS A 76 15.88 8.88 10.84
CA HIS A 76 16.81 9.67 10.02
C HIS A 76 17.23 8.97 8.71
N VAL A 77 17.11 7.64 8.62
CA VAL A 77 17.38 6.89 7.38
C VAL A 77 16.14 6.70 6.52
N HIS A 78 14.96 7.01 7.06
CA HIS A 78 13.69 6.88 6.36
C HIS A 78 13.13 8.23 5.94
N ARG A 79 12.65 8.29 4.70
CA ARG A 79 12.01 9.50 4.18
C ARG A 79 10.53 9.53 4.58
N ALA A 80 10.11 10.62 5.22
CA ALA A 80 8.68 10.89 5.41
C ALA A 80 8.00 11.07 4.05
N LEU A 81 6.74 10.65 3.95
CA LEU A 81 5.92 10.93 2.78
C LEU A 81 5.92 12.44 2.51
N PRO A 82 6.13 12.86 1.25
CA PRO A 82 6.13 14.28 0.91
C PRO A 82 4.79 14.91 1.27
N GLN A 83 4.76 16.22 1.51
CA GLN A 83 3.52 16.98 1.48
C GLN A 83 3.21 17.30 0.02
N ASP A 84 2.38 16.47 -0.60
CA ASP A 84 2.03 16.62 -2.00
C ASP A 84 1.10 17.82 -2.16
N SER A 85 1.19 18.53 -3.27
CA SER A 85 0.14 19.47 -3.64
C SER A 85 -1.17 18.74 -3.94
N GLU A 86 -2.28 19.47 -3.96
CA GLU A 86 -3.58 18.91 -4.36
C GLU A 86 -3.52 18.28 -5.75
N LEU A 87 -2.83 18.92 -6.69
CA LEU A 87 -2.62 18.39 -8.04
C LEU A 87 -1.91 17.04 -8.05
N VAL A 88 -0.82 16.89 -7.28
CA VAL A 88 -0.09 15.61 -7.19
C VAL A 88 -0.99 14.51 -6.62
N ARG A 89 -1.81 14.83 -5.60
CA ARG A 89 -2.79 13.88 -5.04
C ARG A 89 -3.86 13.48 -6.07
N ALA A 90 -4.39 14.44 -6.83
CA ALA A 90 -5.38 14.18 -7.88
C ALA A 90 -4.81 13.28 -8.99
N ILE A 91 -3.58 13.54 -9.43
CA ILE A 91 -2.88 12.68 -10.41
C ILE A 91 -2.71 11.26 -9.87
N ALA A 92 -2.33 11.10 -8.59
CA ALA A 92 -2.17 9.78 -7.99
C ALA A 92 -3.50 8.99 -7.95
N VAL A 93 -4.62 9.65 -7.66
CA VAL A 93 -5.96 9.05 -7.70
C VAL A 93 -6.33 8.61 -9.12
N LEU A 94 -6.12 9.46 -10.12
CA LEU A 94 -6.41 9.14 -11.52
C LEU A 94 -5.54 7.99 -12.03
N ALA A 95 -4.23 8.01 -11.75
CA ALA A 95 -3.30 6.97 -12.15
C ALA A 95 -3.70 5.60 -11.56
N ARG A 96 -4.17 5.59 -10.30
CA ARG A 96 -4.70 4.38 -9.66
C ARG A 96 -5.95 3.87 -10.36
N ALA A 97 -6.92 4.75 -10.62
CA ALA A 97 -8.15 4.38 -11.32
C ALA A 97 -7.86 3.81 -12.71
N HIS A 98 -6.89 4.38 -13.43
CA HIS A 98 -6.43 3.88 -14.73
C HIS A 98 -5.78 2.48 -14.63
N GLN A 99 -4.91 2.28 -13.63
CA GLN A 99 -4.31 0.96 -13.37
C GLN A 99 -5.39 -0.09 -13.05
N ASP A 100 -6.37 0.26 -12.21
CA ASP A 100 -7.48 -0.62 -11.85
C ASP A 100 -8.37 -0.95 -13.04
N ALA A 101 -8.61 0.00 -13.94
CA ALA A 101 -9.33 -0.25 -15.19
C ALA A 101 -8.55 -1.21 -16.11
N THR A 102 -7.23 -1.02 -16.23
CA THR A 102 -6.36 -1.91 -17.01
C THR A 102 -6.40 -3.34 -16.49
N TRP A 103 -6.29 -3.53 -15.17
CA TRP A 103 -6.38 -4.85 -14.56
C TRP A 103 -7.75 -5.49 -14.73
N ARG A 104 -8.83 -4.71 -14.57
CA ARG A 104 -10.19 -5.20 -14.82
C ARG A 104 -10.37 -5.67 -16.27
N ARG A 105 -9.84 -4.91 -17.24
CA ARG A 105 -9.84 -5.32 -18.65
C ARG A 105 -9.10 -6.64 -18.85
N THR A 106 -7.87 -6.76 -18.36
CA THR A 106 -7.09 -8.00 -18.47
C THR A 106 -7.80 -9.19 -17.82
N ARG A 107 -8.40 -8.99 -16.63
CA ARG A 107 -9.18 -10.03 -15.95
C ARG A 107 -10.38 -10.46 -16.79
N ALA A 108 -11.17 -9.52 -17.28
CA ALA A 108 -12.34 -9.81 -18.10
C ALA A 108 -11.97 -10.53 -19.41
N SER A 109 -10.89 -10.11 -20.07
CA SER A 109 -10.37 -10.80 -21.27
C SER A 109 -9.93 -12.24 -20.97
N ASN A 110 -9.27 -12.47 -19.82
CA ASN A 110 -8.85 -13.81 -19.42
C ASN A 110 -10.05 -14.70 -19.05
N GLU A 111 -11.05 -14.14 -18.37
CA GLU A 111 -12.29 -14.83 -18.02
C GLU A 111 -13.08 -15.24 -19.27
N LEU A 112 -13.27 -14.30 -20.21
CA LEU A 112 -13.88 -14.59 -21.51
C LEU A 112 -13.12 -15.69 -22.26
N ARG A 113 -11.79 -15.61 -22.33
CA ARG A 113 -10.97 -16.62 -22.99
C ARG A 113 -11.11 -17.99 -22.33
N SER A 114 -11.21 -18.04 -21.00
CA SER A 114 -11.44 -19.28 -20.26
C SER A 114 -12.77 -19.91 -20.63
N LEU A 115 -13.86 -19.13 -20.63
CA LEU A 115 -15.19 -19.62 -21.01
C LEU A 115 -15.24 -20.10 -22.45
N LEU A 116 -14.60 -19.38 -23.38
CA LEU A 116 -14.53 -19.79 -24.78
C LEU A 116 -13.76 -21.09 -24.97
N ARG A 117 -12.67 -21.33 -24.21
CA ARG A 117 -11.95 -22.61 -24.25
C ARG A 117 -12.81 -23.78 -23.78
N GLU A 118 -13.67 -23.55 -22.78
CA GLU A 118 -14.52 -24.58 -22.20
C GLU A 118 -15.71 -24.93 -23.09
N PHE A 119 -16.40 -23.93 -23.65
CA PHE A 119 -17.68 -24.15 -24.34
C PHE A 119 -17.60 -23.98 -25.87
N TYR A 120 -16.65 -23.22 -26.40
CA TYR A 120 -16.57 -22.87 -27.83
C TYR A 120 -15.12 -22.82 -28.37
N PRO A 121 -14.32 -23.90 -28.25
CA PRO A 121 -12.88 -23.86 -28.54
C PRO A 121 -12.58 -23.48 -30.00
N ALA A 122 -13.37 -23.93 -30.96
CA ALA A 122 -13.21 -23.60 -32.38
C ALA A 122 -13.33 -22.10 -32.70
N PHE A 123 -14.03 -21.33 -31.84
CA PHE A 123 -14.11 -19.88 -32.00
C PHE A 123 -12.74 -19.23 -31.83
N LEU A 124 -11.89 -19.74 -30.92
CA LEU A 124 -10.56 -19.19 -30.68
C LEU A 124 -9.63 -19.41 -31.87
N ASP A 125 -9.77 -20.52 -32.59
CA ASP A 125 -8.98 -20.86 -33.77
C ASP A 125 -9.12 -19.82 -34.88
N THR A 126 -10.29 -19.18 -34.99
CA THR A 126 -10.55 -18.12 -35.98
C THR A 126 -9.74 -16.84 -35.74
N PHE A 127 -9.16 -16.66 -34.55
CA PHE A 127 -8.40 -15.47 -34.15
C PHE A 127 -6.89 -15.69 -33.94
N VAL A 128 -6.37 -16.90 -34.14
CA VAL A 128 -4.96 -17.29 -33.87
C VAL A 128 -3.93 -16.43 -34.63
N GLY A 129 -4.31 -15.75 -35.71
CA GLY A 129 -3.45 -14.83 -36.47
C GLY A 129 -3.54 -13.34 -36.10
N ARG A 130 -4.51 -12.92 -35.27
CA ARG A 130 -4.72 -11.51 -34.90
C ARG A 130 -4.09 -11.24 -33.54
N ARG A 131 -2.81 -10.86 -33.52
CA ARG A 131 -2.14 -10.37 -32.29
C ARG A 131 -2.87 -9.13 -31.77
N GLY A 132 -3.56 -9.24 -30.63
CA GLY A 132 -4.16 -8.10 -29.95
C GLY A 132 -5.43 -8.35 -29.12
N ILE A 133 -5.90 -9.59 -28.99
CA ILE A 133 -7.07 -9.95 -28.16
C ILE A 133 -6.67 -10.85 -27.00
#